data_AF-A0A1B6KHM7-F1
#
_entry.id   AF-A0A1B6KHM7-F1
#
_cell.length_a   1.000
_cell.length_b   1.000
_cell.length_c   1.000
_cell.angle_alpha   90.00
_cell.angle_beta   90.00
_cell.angle_gamma   90.00
#
_symmetry.space_group_name_H-M   'P 1'
#
loop_
_entity.id
_entity.type
_entity.pdbx_description
1 polymer ?
#
loop_
_entity_poly.entity_id
_entity_poly.type
_entity_poly.pdbx_seq_one_letter_code
_entity_poly.pdbx_strand_id
1 'polypeptide(L)'
;DIELIQHINVDVVRLTKLLSEAIKKLLLLKKSAHVVLMASLEKAIWNWMDTYPQEFADVQKNPNEELAKCCDSLFDILDSFAESNKKGRPTVWPLQIMLLILSPKVLEEIVNADSGAPCSPRHSKKKMFIDSVKRAVGPHSTSKQQTEAGAVTCVKLCKASTYINIQDSSNVAFVLVQSVINDLKALLFNPTKPFSRGQNYIFHDMDLMIDCFVSCFRIKPHNNEALKVCLNPTYPSTFHYVLVSSLYKIITQPRLQWWPQIDLVYSKSSELRAMFSDTHNKVTQGYIITNTPQRIIQSLTLKSKDSKSRFQDRGEETP
;
A
#
# COMPACT_ATOMS: atom_id res chain seq x y z
N ASP A 1 7.73 -10.48 20.52
CA ASP A 1 6.39 -10.92 20.99
C ASP A 1 5.23 -10.29 20.24
N ILE A 2 5.03 -8.96 20.23
CA ILE A 2 3.88 -8.33 19.55
C ILE A 2 3.80 -8.70 18.06
N GLU A 3 4.94 -8.76 17.36
CA GLU A 3 4.99 -9.13 15.94
C GLU A 3 4.48 -10.55 15.66
N LEU A 4 4.47 -11.45 16.66
CA LEU A 4 3.94 -12.80 16.50
C LEU A 4 2.45 -12.79 16.16
N ILE A 5 1.71 -11.74 16.55
CA ILE A 5 0.29 -11.56 16.23
C ILE A 5 0.03 -11.71 14.73
N GLN A 6 0.93 -11.20 13.88
CA GLN A 6 0.76 -11.27 12.43
C GLN A 6 0.87 -12.70 11.88
N HIS A 7 1.37 -13.67 12.64
CA HIS A 7 1.56 -15.06 12.21
C HIS A 7 0.56 -16.03 12.83
N ILE A 8 -0.33 -15.55 13.70
CA ILE A 8 -1.35 -16.39 14.33
C ILE A 8 -2.46 -16.65 13.32
N ASN A 9 -2.84 -17.93 13.15
CA ASN A 9 -4.03 -18.28 12.40
C ASN A 9 -5.28 -17.94 13.24
N VAL A 10 -5.98 -16.88 12.83
CA VAL A 10 -7.17 -16.36 13.52
C VAL A 10 -8.39 -16.54 12.61
N ASP A 11 -9.43 -17.17 13.14
CA ASP A 11 -10.80 -17.09 12.63
C ASP A 11 -11.48 -15.79 13.15
N VAL A 12 -12.71 -15.51 12.73
CA VAL A 12 -13.44 -14.29 13.14
C VAL A 12 -13.59 -14.16 14.67
N VAL A 13 -13.75 -15.28 15.38
CA VAL A 13 -13.90 -15.30 16.85
C VAL A 13 -12.58 -14.95 17.53
N ARG A 14 -11.47 -15.53 17.08
CA ARG A 14 -10.12 -15.25 17.57
C ARG A 14 -9.67 -13.84 17.21
N LEU A 15 -10.02 -13.35 16.02
CA LEU A 15 -9.79 -11.97 15.62
C LEU A 15 -10.52 -11.01 16.56
N THR A 16 -11.78 -11.29 16.87
CA THR A 16 -12.58 -10.46 17.80
C THR A 16 -11.94 -10.42 19.19
N LYS A 17 -11.50 -11.58 19.72
CA LYS A 17 -10.76 -11.66 20.99
C LYS A 17 -9.44 -10.91 20.95
N LEU A 18 -8.68 -11.04 19.85
CA LEU A 18 -7.42 -10.34 19.64
C LEU A 18 -7.63 -8.82 19.68
N LEU A 19 -8.64 -8.30 18.97
CA LEU A 19 -8.96 -6.87 18.97
C LEU A 19 -9.39 -6.41 20.36
N SER A 20 -10.23 -7.19 21.06
CA SER A 20 -10.64 -6.89 22.43
C SER A 20 -9.45 -6.78 23.39
N GLU A 21 -8.51 -7.73 23.34
CA GLU A 21 -7.30 -7.69 24.18
C GLU A 21 -6.36 -6.57 23.78
N ALA A 22 -6.20 -6.31 22.47
CA ALA A 22 -5.41 -5.19 21.99
C ALA A 22 -5.93 -3.86 22.53
N ILE A 23 -7.25 -3.62 22.51
CA ILE A 23 -7.87 -2.40 23.07
C ILE A 23 -7.52 -2.22 24.55
N LYS A 24 -7.62 -3.28 25.36
CA LYS A 24 -7.32 -3.23 26.81
C LYS A 24 -5.85 -2.90 27.09
N LYS A 25 -4.94 -3.32 26.22
CA LYS A 25 -3.49 -3.18 26.43
C LYS A 25 -2.87 -1.99 25.71
N LEU A 26 -3.50 -1.48 24.64
CA LEU A 26 -2.90 -0.47 23.75
C LEU A 26 -2.47 0.78 24.52
N LEU A 27 -3.29 1.27 25.46
CA LEU A 27 -2.99 2.46 26.25
C LEU A 27 -1.92 2.25 27.34
N LEU A 28 -1.58 0.98 27.65
CA LEU A 28 -0.55 0.62 28.63
C LEU A 28 0.84 0.50 28.00
N LEU A 29 0.92 0.52 26.67
CA LEU A 29 2.17 0.33 25.94
C LEU A 29 2.94 1.65 25.77
N LYS A 30 4.23 1.52 25.48
CA LYS A 30 5.06 2.68 25.07
C LYS A 30 4.73 3.06 23.62
N LYS A 31 4.93 4.34 23.27
CA LYS A 31 4.66 4.86 21.91
C LYS A 31 5.31 4.06 20.78
N SER A 32 6.52 3.55 20.96
CA SER A 32 7.20 2.70 19.95
C SER A 32 6.47 1.38 19.71
N ALA A 33 5.91 0.77 20.76
CA ALA A 33 5.15 -0.47 20.67
C ALA A 33 3.76 -0.27 20.03
N HIS A 34 3.18 0.94 20.09
CA HIS A 34 1.91 1.24 19.41
C HIS A 34 1.99 1.01 17.91
N VAL A 35 3.05 1.53 17.28
CA VAL A 35 3.26 1.40 15.83
C VAL A 35 3.37 -0.07 15.41
N VAL A 36 4.13 -0.86 16.16
CA VAL A 36 4.31 -2.30 15.90
C VAL A 36 2.99 -3.05 16.09
N LEU A 37 2.24 -2.74 17.16
CA LEU A 37 0.94 -3.36 17.42
C LEU A 37 -0.07 -3.02 16.31
N MET A 38 -0.17 -1.75 15.91
CA MET A 38 -1.07 -1.32 14.83
C MET A 38 -0.76 -2.06 13.52
N ALA A 39 0.52 -2.10 13.12
CA ALA A 39 0.94 -2.83 11.93
C ALA A 39 0.66 -4.34 12.02
N SER A 40 0.83 -4.92 13.21
CA SER A 40 0.57 -6.35 13.44
C SER A 40 -0.93 -6.69 13.40
N LEU A 41 -1.78 -5.82 13.94
CA LEU A 41 -3.24 -5.96 13.88
C LEU A 41 -3.76 -5.84 12.45
N GLU A 42 -3.26 -4.85 11.69
CA GLU A 42 -3.61 -4.72 10.26
C GLU A 42 -3.28 -5.99 9.49
N LYS A 43 -2.06 -6.53 9.68
CA LYS A 43 -1.65 -7.78 9.05
C LYS A 43 -2.48 -8.98 9.49
N ALA A 44 -2.85 -9.07 10.77
CA ALA A 44 -3.72 -10.15 11.26
C ALA A 44 -5.11 -10.12 10.58
N ILE A 45 -5.69 -8.93 10.39
CA ILE A 45 -6.94 -8.77 9.64
C ILE A 45 -6.78 -9.23 8.19
N TRP A 46 -5.70 -8.82 7.52
CA TRP A 46 -5.43 -9.26 6.15
C TRP A 46 -5.25 -10.77 6.03
N ASN A 47 -4.49 -11.37 6.95
CA ASN A 47 -4.24 -12.81 6.94
C ASN A 47 -5.53 -13.60 7.21
N TRP A 48 -6.41 -13.11 8.08
CA TRP A 48 -7.73 -13.68 8.26
C TRP A 48 -8.56 -13.60 6.98
N MET A 49 -8.62 -12.45 6.31
CA MET A 49 -9.35 -12.29 5.04
C MET A 49 -8.79 -13.18 3.92
N ASP A 50 -7.47 -13.35 3.88
CA ASP A 50 -6.78 -14.21 2.89
C ASP A 50 -7.01 -15.70 3.17
N THR A 51 -7.07 -16.11 4.44
CA THR A 51 -7.23 -17.51 4.86
C THR A 51 -8.69 -17.95 4.88
N TYR A 52 -9.59 -17.07 5.33
CA TYR A 52 -11.02 -17.32 5.54
C TYR A 52 -11.89 -16.27 4.83
N PRO A 53 -11.80 -16.13 3.49
CA PRO A 53 -12.55 -15.11 2.75
C PRO A 53 -14.07 -15.28 2.86
N GLN A 54 -14.56 -16.49 3.12
CA GLN A 54 -15.98 -16.75 3.34
C GLN A 54 -16.48 -16.17 4.66
N GLU A 55 -15.70 -16.26 5.75
CA GLU A 55 -16.06 -15.61 7.02
C GLU A 55 -16.13 -14.09 6.86
N PHE A 56 -15.23 -13.51 6.07
CA PHE A 56 -15.31 -12.08 5.74
C PHE A 56 -16.59 -11.75 4.97
N ALA A 57 -16.94 -12.53 3.95
CA ALA A 57 -18.18 -12.36 3.20
C ALA A 57 -19.43 -12.49 4.09
N ASP A 58 -19.41 -13.44 5.03
CA ASP A 58 -20.47 -13.62 6.01
C ASP A 58 -20.59 -12.42 6.94
N VAL A 59 -19.48 -11.84 7.41
CA VAL A 59 -19.49 -10.60 8.23
C VAL A 59 -20.10 -9.43 7.46
N GLN A 60 -19.87 -9.33 6.15
CA GLN A 60 -20.48 -8.26 5.33
C GLN A 60 -22.00 -8.40 5.23
N LYS A 61 -22.52 -9.63 5.17
CA LYS A 61 -23.97 -9.92 5.05
C LYS A 61 -24.69 -9.98 6.40
N ASN A 62 -24.04 -10.57 7.39
CA ASN A 62 -24.52 -10.81 8.75
C ASN A 62 -23.54 -10.15 9.74
N PRO A 63 -23.69 -8.84 10.01
CA PRO A 63 -22.72 -8.09 10.80
C PRO A 63 -22.60 -8.62 12.23
N ASN A 64 -21.36 -8.89 12.65
CA ASN A 64 -21.04 -9.34 14.01
C ASN A 64 -20.97 -8.14 14.96
N GLU A 65 -21.89 -8.07 15.94
CA GLU A 65 -21.97 -6.94 16.86
C GLU A 65 -20.77 -6.80 17.81
N GLU A 66 -20.17 -7.91 18.25
CA GLU A 66 -19.00 -7.88 19.14
C GLU A 66 -17.77 -7.39 18.39
N LEU A 67 -17.57 -7.88 17.17
CA LEU A 67 -16.53 -7.39 16.28
C LEU A 67 -16.70 -5.89 15.99
N ALA A 68 -17.92 -5.46 15.64
CA ALA A 68 -18.22 -4.05 15.37
C ALA A 68 -17.94 -3.16 16.59
N LYS A 69 -18.27 -3.61 17.81
CA LYS A 69 -17.95 -2.89 19.06
C LYS A 69 -16.43 -2.77 19.28
N CYS A 70 -15.67 -3.82 18.97
CA CYS A 70 -14.21 -3.78 19.03
C CYS A 70 -13.65 -2.81 17.98
N CYS A 71 -14.14 -2.87 16.75
CA CYS A 71 -13.73 -1.97 15.67
C CYS A 71 -14.01 -0.50 16.00
N ASP A 72 -15.19 -0.19 16.53
CA ASP A 72 -15.58 1.15 16.95
C ASP A 72 -14.66 1.70 18.05
N SER A 73 -14.46 0.92 19.11
CA SER A 73 -13.61 1.29 20.25
C SER A 73 -12.15 1.48 19.83
N LEU A 74 -11.61 0.57 19.01
CA LEU A 74 -10.24 0.68 18.53
C LEU A 74 -10.10 1.88 17.58
N PHE A 75 -11.07 2.13 16.70
CA PHE A 75 -11.05 3.28 15.80
C PHE A 75 -10.90 4.59 16.58
N ASP A 76 -11.68 4.78 17.65
CA ASP A 76 -11.67 6.02 18.43
C ASP A 76 -10.33 6.26 19.15
N ILE A 77 -9.67 5.17 19.60
CA ILE A 77 -8.32 5.24 20.16
C ILE A 77 -7.30 5.61 19.07
N LEU A 78 -7.40 5.00 17.89
CA LEU A 78 -6.53 5.29 16.75
C LEU A 78 -6.69 6.72 16.24
N ASP A 79 -7.92 7.23 16.22
CA ASP A 79 -8.24 8.59 15.78
C ASP A 79 -7.57 9.62 16.70
N SER A 80 -7.72 9.44 18.02
CA SER A 80 -7.06 10.26 19.04
C SER A 80 -5.53 10.22 18.90
N PHE A 81 -4.98 9.03 18.59
CA PHE A 81 -3.55 8.88 18.34
C PHE A 81 -3.09 9.63 17.08
N ALA A 82 -3.85 9.56 15.97
CA ALA A 82 -3.55 10.24 14.71
C ALA A 82 -3.67 11.78 14.81
N GLU A 83 -4.54 12.29 15.68
CA GLU A 83 -4.62 13.71 16.02
C GLU A 83 -3.39 14.17 16.80
N SER A 84 -2.97 13.38 17.81
CA SER A 84 -1.80 13.69 18.64
C SER A 84 -0.46 13.58 17.88
N ASN A 85 -0.38 12.72 16.87
CA ASN A 85 0.83 12.45 16.10
C ASN A 85 0.54 12.38 14.59
N LYS A 86 0.53 13.53 13.94
CA LYS A 86 0.28 13.64 12.49
C LYS A 86 1.26 12.81 11.64
N LYS A 87 2.50 12.59 12.10
CA LYS A 87 3.50 11.76 11.40
C LYS A 87 3.17 10.27 11.45
N GLY A 88 2.34 9.82 12.39
CA GLY A 88 1.91 8.43 12.53
C GLY A 88 0.76 8.03 11.60
N ARG A 89 0.14 8.99 10.89
CA ARG A 89 -1.00 8.74 10.00
C ARG A 89 -0.77 7.63 8.97
N PRO A 90 0.40 7.52 8.29
CA PRO A 90 0.64 6.43 7.34
C PRO A 90 0.58 5.02 7.95
N THR A 91 0.79 4.89 9.27
CA THR A 91 0.63 3.62 10.00
C THR A 91 -0.81 3.42 10.48
N VAL A 92 -1.47 4.49 10.89
CA VAL A 92 -2.77 4.42 11.58
C VAL A 92 -3.94 4.31 10.60
N TRP A 93 -3.91 5.10 9.54
CA TRP A 93 -5.02 5.19 8.57
C TRP A 93 -5.34 3.85 7.88
N PRO A 94 -4.34 3.03 7.46
CA PRO A 94 -4.62 1.71 6.91
C PRO A 94 -5.40 0.81 7.88
N LEU A 95 -5.06 0.83 9.18
CA LEU A 95 -5.83 0.07 10.16
C LEU A 95 -7.23 0.67 10.36
N GLN A 96 -7.36 2.00 10.46
CA GLN A 96 -8.66 2.67 10.60
C GLN A 96 -9.64 2.32 9.46
N ILE A 97 -9.18 2.29 8.20
CA ILE A 97 -10.07 1.91 7.09
C ILE A 97 -10.46 0.43 7.16
N MET A 98 -9.55 -0.46 7.56
CA MET A 98 -9.88 -1.88 7.73
C MET A 98 -10.94 -2.07 8.83
N LEU A 99 -10.85 -1.35 9.95
CA LEU A 99 -11.86 -1.42 11.01
C LEU A 99 -13.25 -0.96 10.55
N LEU A 100 -13.31 0.06 9.68
CA LEU A 100 -14.58 0.49 9.08
C LEU A 100 -15.13 -0.58 8.12
N ILE A 101 -14.28 -1.23 7.33
CA ILE A 101 -14.69 -2.32 6.42
C ILE A 101 -15.22 -3.53 7.21
N LEU A 102 -14.66 -3.82 8.39
CA LEU A 102 -15.18 -4.85 9.30
C LEU A 102 -16.49 -4.45 10.00
N SER A 103 -16.93 -3.20 9.85
CA SER A 103 -18.15 -2.63 10.44
C SER A 103 -19.12 -2.16 9.33
N PRO A 104 -19.66 -3.07 8.49
CA PRO A 104 -20.36 -2.73 7.26
C PRO A 104 -21.54 -1.76 7.46
N LYS A 105 -22.33 -1.90 8.53
CA LYS A 105 -23.44 -0.98 8.84
C LYS A 105 -22.97 0.46 9.08
N VAL A 106 -21.83 0.63 9.76
CA VAL A 106 -21.25 1.96 10.03
C VAL A 106 -20.70 2.56 8.75
N LEU A 107 -20.00 1.75 7.94
CA LEU A 107 -19.50 2.19 6.64
C LEU A 107 -20.64 2.58 5.69
N GLU A 108 -21.72 1.80 5.67
CA GLU A 108 -22.92 2.06 4.86
C GLU A 108 -23.55 3.40 5.21
N GLU A 109 -23.74 3.67 6.49
CA GLU A 109 -24.29 4.94 6.97
C GLU A 109 -23.41 6.13 6.56
N ILE A 110 -22.08 6.00 6.67
CA ILE A 110 -21.12 7.03 6.28
C ILE A 110 -21.17 7.27 4.76
N VAL A 111 -21.19 6.22 3.95
CA VAL A 111 -21.23 6.32 2.48
C VAL A 111 -22.56 6.91 2.01
N ASN A 112 -23.68 6.49 2.60
CA ASN A 112 -25.00 7.02 2.26
C ASN A 112 -25.13 8.50 2.64
N ALA A 113 -24.39 8.97 3.65
CA ALA A 113 -24.37 10.38 4.03
C ALA A 113 -23.77 11.30 2.95
N ASP A 114 -22.94 10.77 2.04
CA ASP A 114 -22.46 11.52 0.87
C ASP A 114 -23.58 11.79 -0.14
N SER A 115 -24.62 10.94 -0.14
CA SER A 115 -25.82 11.07 -0.98
C SER A 115 -26.94 11.86 -0.30
N GLY A 116 -26.65 12.52 0.83
CA GLY A 116 -27.60 13.36 1.57
C GLY A 116 -28.39 12.62 2.65
N ALA A 117 -28.12 11.34 2.92
CA ALA A 117 -28.75 10.65 4.03
C ALA A 117 -28.26 11.18 5.39
N PRO A 118 -29.08 11.11 6.46
CA PRO A 118 -28.63 11.43 7.81
C PRO A 118 -27.46 10.53 8.25
N CYS A 119 -26.49 11.13 8.94
CA CYS A 119 -25.37 10.43 9.57
C CYS A 119 -25.43 10.67 11.08
N SER A 120 -25.36 9.61 11.86
CA SER A 120 -25.36 9.66 13.32
C SER A 120 -24.20 10.51 13.82
N PRO A 121 -24.42 11.39 14.82
CA PRO A 121 -23.35 12.18 15.44
C PRO A 121 -22.19 11.31 15.94
N ARG A 122 -22.46 10.06 16.37
CA ARG A 122 -21.43 9.10 16.80
C ARG A 122 -20.46 8.73 15.67
N HIS A 123 -20.91 8.76 14.41
CA HIS A 123 -20.10 8.40 13.24
C HIS A 123 -19.42 9.62 12.59
N SER A 124 -19.62 10.83 13.13
CA SER A 124 -19.07 12.08 12.57
C SER A 124 -17.54 12.05 12.41
N LYS A 125 -16.80 11.57 13.41
CA LYS A 125 -15.33 11.42 13.33
C LYS A 125 -14.90 10.43 12.24
N LYS A 126 -15.62 9.31 12.13
CA LYS A 126 -15.37 8.27 11.14
C LYS A 126 -15.64 8.79 9.72
N LYS A 127 -16.69 9.58 9.53
CA LYS A 127 -16.96 10.30 8.28
C LYS A 127 -15.85 11.30 7.95
N MET A 128 -15.44 12.15 8.91
CA MET A 128 -14.34 13.11 8.72
C MET A 128 -13.02 12.43 8.34
N PHE A 129 -12.76 11.24 8.89
CA PHE A 129 -11.62 10.40 8.49
C PHE A 129 -11.73 9.99 7.03
N ILE A 130 -12.86 9.44 6.59
CA ILE A 130 -13.10 9.09 5.17
C ILE A 130 -12.91 10.31 4.26
N ASP A 131 -13.45 11.47 4.62
CA ASP A 131 -13.28 12.70 3.85
C ASP A 131 -11.82 13.14 3.77
N SER A 132 -11.06 12.94 4.85
CA SER A 132 -9.62 13.22 4.88
C SER A 132 -8.83 12.27 3.99
N VAL A 133 -9.21 10.99 3.92
CA VAL A 133 -8.63 10.00 3.02
C VAL A 133 -8.89 10.37 1.56
N LYS A 134 -10.14 10.70 1.21
CA LYS A 134 -10.52 11.16 -0.15
C LYS A 134 -9.70 12.38 -0.58
N ARG A 135 -9.63 13.42 0.28
CA ARG A 135 -8.86 14.63 -0.02
C ARG A 135 -7.36 14.37 -0.18
N ALA A 136 -6.80 13.41 0.55
CA ALA A 136 -5.37 13.13 0.54
C ALA A 136 -4.86 12.55 -0.79
N VAL A 137 -5.70 11.78 -1.50
CA VAL A 137 -5.37 11.24 -2.82
C VAL A 137 -5.81 12.13 -3.97
N GLY A 138 -6.70 13.11 -3.70
CA GLY A 138 -7.18 14.05 -4.70
C GLY A 138 -6.10 14.98 -5.26
N PRO A 139 -6.37 15.64 -6.40
CA PRO A 139 -5.39 16.45 -7.15
C PRO A 139 -4.85 17.66 -6.38
N HIS A 140 -5.59 18.14 -5.37
CA HIS A 140 -5.25 19.32 -4.58
C HIS A 140 -4.62 18.99 -3.23
N SER A 141 -4.12 17.77 -3.01
CA SER A 141 -3.44 17.45 -1.75
C SER A 141 -2.14 18.26 -1.61
N THR A 142 -2.03 19.02 -0.53
CA THR A 142 -0.90 19.91 -0.24
C THR A 142 0.14 19.29 0.69
N SER A 143 -0.21 18.22 1.41
CA SER A 143 0.67 17.57 2.37
C SER A 143 1.17 16.24 1.85
N LYS A 144 2.49 16.14 1.62
CA LYS A 144 3.14 14.89 1.21
C LYS A 144 2.78 13.73 2.14
N GLN A 145 2.91 13.92 3.45
CA GLN A 145 2.61 12.89 4.46
C GLN A 145 1.14 12.44 4.43
N GLN A 146 0.20 13.35 4.17
CA GLN A 146 -1.21 12.96 4.02
C GLN A 146 -1.40 12.17 2.73
N THR A 147 -0.82 12.61 1.61
CA THR A 147 -0.89 11.86 0.35
C THR A 147 -0.29 10.47 0.47
N GLU A 148 0.83 10.32 1.17
CA GLU A 148 1.43 9.01 1.44
C GLU A 148 0.50 8.12 2.27
N ALA A 149 -0.09 8.66 3.35
CA ALA A 149 -1.06 7.93 4.18
C ALA A 149 -2.32 7.57 3.39
N GLY A 150 -2.86 8.52 2.63
CA GLY A 150 -4.04 8.36 1.79
C GLY A 150 -3.83 7.30 0.71
N ALA A 151 -2.69 7.32 0.02
CA ALA A 151 -2.35 6.35 -1.01
C ALA A 151 -2.34 4.92 -0.45
N VAL A 152 -1.65 4.69 0.68
CA VAL A 152 -1.62 3.37 1.32
C VAL A 152 -3.03 2.93 1.71
N THR A 153 -3.78 3.82 2.36
CA THR A 153 -5.14 3.56 2.85
C THR A 153 -6.11 3.23 1.70
N CYS A 154 -6.08 4.00 0.61
CA CYS A 154 -6.93 3.80 -0.55
C CYS A 154 -6.58 2.50 -1.30
N VAL A 155 -5.30 2.11 -1.39
CA VAL A 155 -4.95 0.80 -1.98
C VAL A 155 -5.51 -0.34 -1.14
N LYS A 156 -5.41 -0.26 0.19
CA LYS A 156 -6.00 -1.25 1.10
C LYS A 156 -7.51 -1.34 0.94
N LEU A 157 -8.20 -0.20 0.85
CA LEU A 157 -9.63 -0.11 0.56
C LEU A 157 -9.98 -0.75 -0.80
N CYS A 158 -9.25 -0.42 -1.87
CA CYS A 158 -9.44 -1.03 -3.19
C CYS A 158 -9.21 -2.54 -3.16
N LYS A 159 -8.20 -3.02 -2.44
CA LYS A 159 -7.94 -4.45 -2.31
C LYS A 159 -9.08 -5.14 -1.58
N ALA A 160 -9.50 -4.60 -0.43
CA ALA A 160 -10.52 -5.19 0.43
C ALA A 160 -11.88 -5.27 -0.28
N SER A 161 -12.26 -4.27 -1.07
CA SER A 161 -13.52 -4.28 -1.82
C SER A 161 -13.60 -5.42 -2.84
N THR A 162 -12.48 -6.01 -3.26
CA THR A 162 -12.45 -7.17 -4.16
C THR A 162 -12.78 -8.50 -3.47
N TYR A 163 -12.78 -8.56 -2.13
CA TYR A 163 -13.10 -9.77 -1.36
C TYR A 163 -14.61 -10.02 -1.24
N ILE A 164 -15.42 -9.12 -1.78
CA ILE A 164 -16.83 -9.31 -2.07
C ILE A 164 -17.01 -9.10 -3.57
N ASN A 165 -18.00 -9.76 -4.17
CA ASN A 165 -18.30 -9.53 -5.57
C ASN A 165 -18.66 -8.04 -5.78
N ILE A 166 -18.03 -7.39 -6.76
CA ILE A 166 -18.27 -5.97 -7.09
C ILE A 166 -19.67 -5.72 -7.65
N GLN A 167 -20.34 -6.78 -8.12
CA GLN A 167 -21.74 -6.74 -8.56
C GLN A 167 -22.73 -6.89 -7.40
N ASP A 168 -22.24 -7.24 -6.21
CA ASP A 168 -23.06 -7.35 -5.01
C ASP A 168 -23.37 -5.96 -4.46
N SER A 169 -24.65 -5.61 -4.35
CA SER A 169 -25.10 -4.34 -3.80
C SER A 169 -24.72 -4.17 -2.31
N SER A 170 -24.46 -5.27 -1.59
CA SER A 170 -23.99 -5.19 -0.20
C SER A 170 -22.51 -4.80 -0.08
N ASN A 171 -21.79 -4.68 -1.21
CA ASN A 171 -20.38 -4.29 -1.22
C ASN A 171 -20.21 -2.78 -1.05
N VAL A 172 -20.49 -2.28 0.14
CA VAL A 172 -20.39 -0.85 0.48
C VAL A 172 -18.96 -0.32 0.30
N ALA A 173 -17.95 -1.14 0.58
CA ALA A 173 -16.55 -0.77 0.35
C ALA A 173 -16.29 -0.44 -1.13
N PHE A 174 -16.90 -1.18 -2.06
CA PHE A 174 -16.80 -0.89 -3.49
C PHE A 174 -17.46 0.44 -3.88
N VAL A 175 -18.60 0.79 -3.27
CA VAL A 175 -19.23 2.11 -3.47
C VAL A 175 -18.28 3.23 -3.06
N LEU A 176 -17.63 3.11 -1.90
CA LEU A 176 -16.63 4.08 -1.47
C LEU A 176 -15.42 4.14 -2.42
N VAL A 177 -14.94 3.00 -2.92
CA VAL A 177 -13.83 2.92 -3.88
C VAL A 177 -14.09 3.74 -5.15
N GLN A 178 -15.33 3.81 -5.63
CA GLN A 178 -15.68 4.60 -6.82
C GLN A 178 -15.29 6.08 -6.68
N SER A 179 -15.33 6.62 -5.45
CA SER A 179 -14.96 8.02 -5.19
C SER A 179 -13.46 8.30 -5.17
N VAL A 180 -12.60 7.29 -5.08
CA VAL A 180 -11.14 7.47 -4.90
C VAL A 180 -10.27 6.78 -5.97
N ILE A 181 -10.79 5.78 -6.68
CA ILE A 181 -9.98 4.91 -7.53
C ILE A 181 -9.30 5.64 -8.69
N ASN A 182 -9.96 6.64 -9.28
CA ASN A 182 -9.40 7.39 -10.41
C ASN A 182 -8.24 8.30 -9.95
N ASP A 183 -8.44 9.03 -8.86
CA ASP A 183 -7.41 9.87 -8.26
C ASP A 183 -6.22 9.03 -7.78
N LEU A 184 -6.49 7.88 -7.16
CA LEU A 184 -5.44 6.95 -6.73
C LEU A 184 -4.60 6.43 -7.91
N LYS A 185 -5.24 6.04 -9.02
CA LYS A 185 -4.51 5.64 -10.23
C LYS A 185 -3.68 6.79 -10.80
N ALA A 186 -4.26 7.98 -10.88
CA ALA A 186 -3.58 9.18 -11.37
C ALA A 186 -2.41 9.59 -10.46
N LEU A 187 -2.45 9.23 -9.17
CA LEU A 187 -1.35 9.44 -8.23
C LEU A 187 -0.24 8.38 -8.38
N LEU A 188 -0.60 7.09 -8.40
CA LEU A 188 0.38 5.98 -8.37
C LEU A 188 0.98 5.67 -9.74
N PHE A 189 0.20 5.78 -10.81
CA PHE A 189 0.62 5.46 -12.19
C PHE A 189 0.89 6.73 -13.01
N ASN A 190 1.56 7.70 -12.40
CA ASN A 190 1.96 8.93 -13.07
C ASN A 190 3.44 8.89 -13.47
N PRO A 191 3.76 8.78 -14.78
CA PRO A 191 5.14 8.76 -15.24
C PRO A 191 5.84 10.12 -15.14
N THR A 192 5.10 11.25 -15.16
CA THR A 192 5.69 12.59 -15.09
C THR A 192 6.03 13.00 -13.66
N LYS A 193 5.27 12.50 -12.69
CA LYS A 193 5.52 12.69 -11.26
C LYS A 193 5.40 11.36 -10.53
N PRO A 194 6.43 10.49 -10.59
CA PRO A 194 6.40 9.18 -9.95
C PRO A 194 6.14 9.30 -8.44
N PHE A 195 5.23 8.46 -7.94
CA PHE A 195 4.96 8.38 -6.52
C PHE A 195 6.20 7.85 -5.77
N SER A 196 6.57 8.50 -4.66
CA SER A 196 7.64 8.02 -3.79
C SER A 196 7.51 8.54 -2.35
N ARG A 197 7.58 7.60 -1.40
CA ARG A 197 7.70 7.87 0.05
C ARG A 197 9.14 8.11 0.50
N GLY A 198 10.09 8.11 -0.43
CA GLY A 198 11.53 8.27 -0.19
C GLY A 198 12.30 6.96 -0.30
N GLN A 199 13.63 7.06 -0.25
CA GLN A 199 14.55 5.97 -0.59
C GLN A 199 14.35 4.69 0.24
N ASN A 200 13.98 4.84 1.51
CA ASN A 200 13.78 3.71 2.42
C ASN A 200 12.48 2.92 2.15
N TYR A 201 11.61 3.42 1.26
CA TYR A 201 10.30 2.83 0.98
C TYR A 201 10.15 2.31 -0.45
N ILE A 202 11.21 2.27 -1.25
CA ILE A 202 11.13 1.89 -2.68
C ILE A 202 10.41 0.55 -2.88
N PHE A 203 10.81 -0.50 -2.15
CA PHE A 203 10.15 -1.81 -2.25
C PHE A 203 8.70 -1.77 -1.77
N HIS A 204 8.43 -1.05 -0.68
CA HIS A 204 7.07 -0.86 -0.18
C HIS A 204 6.18 -0.05 -1.13
N ASP A 205 6.75 0.89 -1.90
CA ASP A 205 6.05 1.65 -2.94
C ASP A 205 5.72 0.75 -4.13
N MET A 206 6.65 -0.13 -4.53
CA MET A 206 6.40 -1.14 -5.55
C MET A 206 5.29 -2.11 -5.12
N ASP A 207 5.36 -2.66 -3.90
CA ASP A 207 4.32 -3.55 -3.35
C ASP A 207 2.95 -2.87 -3.31
N LEU A 208 2.92 -1.59 -2.93
CA LEU A 208 1.71 -0.77 -2.92
C LEU A 208 1.13 -0.62 -4.33
N MET A 209 1.98 -0.34 -5.33
CA MET A 209 1.55 -0.22 -6.72
C MET A 209 1.09 -1.55 -7.31
N ILE A 210 1.73 -2.68 -6.93
CA ILE A 210 1.30 -4.02 -7.31
C ILE A 210 -0.09 -4.31 -6.75
N ASP A 211 -0.30 -4.08 -5.45
CA ASP A 211 -1.62 -4.25 -4.83
C ASP A 211 -2.67 -3.34 -5.49
N CYS A 212 -2.32 -2.10 -5.84
CA CYS A 212 -3.21 -1.19 -6.56
C CYS A 212 -3.57 -1.73 -7.95
N PHE A 213 -2.59 -2.18 -8.73
CA PHE A 213 -2.81 -2.71 -10.07
C PHE A 213 -3.72 -3.94 -10.03
N VAL A 214 -3.42 -4.91 -9.17
CA VAL A 214 -4.22 -6.13 -9.01
C VAL A 214 -5.64 -5.79 -8.59
N SER A 215 -5.82 -4.83 -7.67
CA SER A 215 -7.15 -4.37 -7.26
C SER A 215 -7.91 -3.71 -8.40
N CYS A 216 -7.26 -2.82 -9.17
CA CYS A 216 -7.88 -2.19 -10.34
C CYS A 216 -8.31 -3.22 -11.38
N PHE A 217 -7.47 -4.23 -11.64
CA PHE A 217 -7.80 -5.33 -12.54
C PHE A 217 -9.02 -6.12 -12.05
N ARG A 218 -9.10 -6.44 -10.74
CA ARG A 218 -10.25 -7.15 -10.16
C ARG A 218 -11.53 -6.33 -10.16
N ILE A 219 -11.43 -5.01 -10.00
CA ILE A 219 -12.58 -4.09 -9.97
C ILE A 219 -13.12 -3.79 -11.37
N LYS A 220 -12.25 -3.44 -12.31
CA LYS A 220 -12.65 -3.04 -13.66
C LYS A 220 -11.60 -3.54 -14.64
N PRO A 221 -11.62 -4.84 -14.99
CA PRO A 221 -10.54 -5.46 -15.75
C PRO A 221 -10.36 -4.89 -17.16
N HIS A 222 -11.40 -4.26 -17.72
CA HIS A 222 -11.33 -3.59 -19.01
C HIS A 222 -10.76 -2.16 -18.93
N ASN A 223 -10.57 -1.60 -17.73
CA ASN A 223 -9.88 -0.32 -17.59
C ASN A 223 -8.36 -0.55 -17.69
N ASN A 224 -7.83 -0.22 -18.86
CA ASN A 224 -6.43 -0.43 -19.20
C ASN A 224 -5.52 0.77 -18.91
N GLU A 225 -5.94 1.77 -18.14
CA GLU A 225 -5.12 2.97 -17.88
C GLU A 225 -3.80 2.63 -17.21
N ALA A 226 -3.84 1.94 -16.06
CA ALA A 226 -2.63 1.50 -15.36
C ALA A 226 -1.80 0.53 -16.22
N LEU A 227 -2.45 -0.38 -16.96
CA LEU A 227 -1.79 -1.30 -17.88
C LEU A 227 -1.01 -0.55 -18.96
N LYS A 228 -1.60 0.47 -19.59
CA LYS A 228 -0.92 1.27 -20.63
C LYS A 228 0.32 1.98 -20.08
N VAL A 229 0.24 2.56 -18.88
CA VAL A 229 1.39 3.19 -18.23
C VAL A 229 2.48 2.14 -18.01
N CYS A 230 2.14 1.02 -17.39
CA CYS A 230 3.15 0.01 -17.06
C CYS A 230 3.66 -0.80 -18.26
N LEU A 231 3.01 -0.73 -19.42
CA LEU A 231 3.44 -1.41 -20.64
C LEU A 231 4.36 -0.53 -21.51
N ASN A 232 4.40 0.79 -21.27
CA ASN A 232 5.14 1.72 -22.09
C ASN A 232 6.68 1.54 -21.90
N PRO A 233 7.44 1.17 -22.94
CA PRO A 233 8.88 0.87 -22.82
C PRO A 233 9.74 2.13 -22.55
N THR A 234 9.19 3.33 -22.73
CA THR A 234 9.89 4.60 -22.47
C THR A 234 9.81 5.03 -21.00
N TYR A 235 8.89 4.45 -20.22
CA TYR A 235 8.72 4.78 -18.81
C TYR A 235 9.68 3.99 -17.90
N PRO A 236 9.90 4.46 -16.65
CA PRO A 236 10.82 3.81 -15.71
C PRO A 236 10.56 2.32 -15.50
N SER A 237 11.64 1.54 -15.37
CA SER A 237 11.59 0.08 -15.18
C SER A 237 10.83 -0.36 -13.91
N THR A 238 10.66 0.53 -12.94
CA THR A 238 9.77 0.33 -11.78
C THR A 238 8.35 -0.03 -12.21
N PHE A 239 7.79 0.64 -13.22
CA PHE A 239 6.44 0.32 -13.70
C PHE A 239 6.38 -1.04 -14.40
N HIS A 240 7.43 -1.41 -15.13
CA HIS A 240 7.57 -2.72 -15.77
C HIS A 240 7.63 -3.84 -14.73
N TYR A 241 8.41 -3.65 -13.67
CA TYR A 241 8.48 -4.57 -12.54
C TYR A 241 7.13 -4.73 -11.84
N VAL A 242 6.42 -3.62 -11.59
CA VAL A 242 5.07 -3.63 -11.03
C VAL A 242 4.12 -4.44 -11.91
N LEU A 243 4.17 -4.27 -13.24
CA LEU A 243 3.31 -5.03 -14.17
C LEU A 243 3.59 -6.53 -14.11
N VAL A 244 4.85 -6.93 -14.29
CA VAL A 244 5.22 -8.36 -14.26
C VAL A 244 4.83 -9.00 -12.94
N SER A 245 5.13 -8.34 -11.82
CA SER A 245 4.80 -8.82 -10.48
C SER A 245 3.28 -8.90 -10.24
N SER A 246 2.52 -7.94 -10.76
CA SER A 246 1.06 -7.94 -10.67
C SER A 246 0.43 -9.09 -11.45
N LEU A 247 0.89 -9.32 -12.70
CA LEU A 247 0.41 -10.44 -13.52
C LEU A 247 0.79 -11.78 -12.87
N TYR A 248 2.01 -11.90 -12.36
CA TYR A 248 2.43 -13.09 -11.60
C TYR A 248 1.54 -13.34 -10.39
N LYS A 249 1.21 -12.30 -9.62
CA LYS A 249 0.30 -12.39 -8.46
C LYS A 249 -1.12 -12.80 -8.87
N ILE A 250 -1.65 -12.27 -9.97
CA ILE A 250 -2.97 -12.66 -10.50
C ILE A 250 -3.01 -14.16 -10.85
N ILE A 251 -1.91 -14.70 -11.38
CA ILE A 251 -1.82 -16.11 -11.80
C ILE A 251 -1.62 -17.05 -10.60
N THR A 252 -0.78 -16.67 -9.64
CA THR A 252 -0.33 -17.56 -8.56
C THR A 252 -1.19 -17.50 -7.30
N GLN A 253 -1.90 -16.39 -7.05
CA GLN A 253 -2.75 -16.26 -5.87
C GLN A 253 -4.00 -17.15 -5.99
N PRO A 254 -4.40 -17.86 -4.91
CA PRO A 254 -5.71 -18.52 -4.85
C PRO A 254 -6.83 -17.53 -5.18
N ARG A 255 -7.65 -17.87 -6.18
CA ARG A 255 -8.68 -16.96 -6.71
C ARG A 255 -10.02 -17.12 -6.00
N LEU A 256 -10.68 -15.99 -5.76
CA LEU A 256 -12.12 -15.99 -5.53
C LEU A 256 -12.86 -16.22 -6.85
N GLN A 257 -14.03 -16.86 -6.79
CA GLN A 257 -14.76 -17.30 -7.97
C GLN A 257 -15.17 -16.15 -8.91
N TRP A 258 -15.36 -14.94 -8.38
CA TRP A 258 -15.74 -13.74 -9.13
C TRP A 258 -14.55 -12.90 -9.59
N TRP A 259 -13.31 -13.24 -9.22
CA TRP A 259 -12.15 -12.50 -9.72
C TRP A 259 -11.94 -12.79 -11.22
N PRO A 260 -11.67 -11.74 -12.03
CA PRO A 260 -11.45 -11.91 -13.46
C PRO A 260 -10.21 -12.75 -13.75
N GLN A 261 -10.25 -13.44 -14.89
CA GLN A 261 -9.14 -14.26 -15.37
C GLN A 261 -8.12 -13.43 -16.14
N ILE A 262 -6.89 -13.95 -16.21
CA ILE A 262 -5.74 -13.29 -16.84
C ILE A 262 -5.83 -13.21 -18.37
N ASP A 263 -6.73 -13.99 -18.97
CA ASP A 263 -6.98 -14.06 -20.41
C ASP A 263 -7.31 -12.70 -21.04
N LEU A 264 -7.92 -11.80 -20.27
CA LEU A 264 -8.18 -10.41 -20.65
C LEU A 264 -6.91 -9.63 -21.05
N VAL A 265 -5.73 -10.07 -20.59
CA VAL A 265 -4.43 -9.47 -20.90
C VAL A 265 -3.74 -10.14 -22.11
N TYR A 266 -4.23 -11.27 -22.61
CA TYR A 266 -3.56 -12.04 -23.68
C TYR A 266 -3.42 -11.26 -24.99
N SER A 267 -4.35 -10.36 -25.28
CA SER A 267 -4.26 -9.43 -26.41
C SER A 267 -3.03 -8.52 -26.36
N LYS A 268 -2.41 -8.37 -25.19
CA LYS A 268 -1.21 -7.56 -24.93
C LYS A 268 0.08 -8.38 -24.78
N SER A 269 0.02 -9.69 -25.06
CA SER A 269 1.15 -10.62 -24.88
C SER A 269 2.39 -10.29 -25.73
N SER A 270 2.21 -9.75 -26.94
CA SER A 270 3.32 -9.31 -27.80
C SER A 270 4.02 -8.09 -27.23
N GLU A 271 3.25 -7.05 -26.87
CA GLU A 271 3.73 -5.83 -26.22
C GLU A 271 4.45 -6.14 -24.90
N LEU A 272 3.91 -7.06 -24.09
CA LEU A 272 4.52 -7.50 -22.83
C LEU A 272 5.89 -8.15 -23.04
N ARG A 273 6.01 -9.06 -24.03
CA ARG A 273 7.29 -9.71 -24.36
C ARG A 273 8.32 -8.71 -24.89
N ALA A 274 7.88 -7.76 -25.71
CA ALA A 274 8.74 -6.70 -26.23
C ALA A 274 9.26 -5.80 -25.10
N MET A 275 8.37 -5.33 -24.22
CA MET A 275 8.72 -4.53 -23.04
C MET A 275 9.70 -5.29 -22.13
N PHE A 276 9.44 -6.57 -21.82
CA PHE A 276 10.32 -7.38 -20.99
C PHE A 276 11.73 -7.53 -21.61
N SER A 277 11.79 -7.81 -22.91
CA SER A 277 13.07 -7.97 -23.63
C SER A 277 13.88 -6.68 -23.66
N ASP A 278 13.22 -5.54 -23.90
CA ASP A 278 13.84 -4.22 -23.89
C ASP A 278 14.39 -3.87 -22.49
N THR A 279 13.59 -4.08 -21.44
CA THR A 279 14.01 -3.84 -20.05
C THR A 279 15.15 -4.76 -19.63
N HIS A 280 15.10 -6.04 -20.00
CA HIS A 280 16.20 -6.98 -19.79
C HIS A 280 17.50 -6.47 -20.43
N ASN A 281 17.45 -6.11 -21.72
CA ASN A 281 18.63 -5.61 -22.44
C ASN A 281 19.21 -4.34 -21.80
N LYS A 282 18.36 -3.38 -21.40
CA LYS A 282 18.78 -2.15 -20.71
C LYS A 282 19.48 -2.44 -19.38
N VAL A 283 18.94 -3.36 -18.58
CA VAL A 283 19.53 -3.75 -17.28
C VAL A 283 20.86 -4.48 -17.50
N THR A 284 20.93 -5.42 -18.45
CA THR A 284 22.17 -6.13 -18.79
C THR A 284 23.25 -5.18 -19.27
N GLN A 285 22.93 -4.24 -20.17
CA GLN A 285 23.90 -3.25 -20.66
C GLN A 285 24.34 -2.27 -19.56
N GLY A 286 23.42 -1.81 -18.72
CA GLY A 286 23.75 -0.94 -17.58
C GLY A 286 24.72 -1.62 -16.58
N TYR A 287 24.54 -2.91 -16.33
CA TYR A 287 25.44 -3.71 -15.49
C TYR A 287 26.83 -3.91 -16.12
N ILE A 288 26.91 -4.02 -17.46
CA ILE A 288 28.19 -4.14 -18.18
C ILE A 288 28.95 -2.81 -18.13
N ILE A 289 28.27 -1.68 -18.31
CA ILE A 289 28.91 -0.34 -18.32
C ILE A 289 29.45 0.05 -16.93
N THR A 290 28.77 -0.32 -15.84
CA THR A 290 29.25 -0.03 -14.47
C THR A 290 30.35 -0.96 -13.98
N ASN A 291 30.46 -2.18 -14.53
CA ASN A 291 31.49 -3.16 -14.17
C ASN A 291 32.68 -3.23 -15.14
N THR A 292 32.72 -2.36 -16.16
CA THR A 292 33.95 -2.22 -16.96
C THR A 292 34.90 -1.31 -16.18
N PRO A 293 36.07 -1.77 -15.70
CA PRO A 293 37.06 -0.86 -15.15
C PRO A 293 37.41 0.09 -16.27
N GLN A 294 37.16 1.39 -16.08
CA GLN A 294 37.61 2.41 -17.01
C GLN A 294 39.11 2.15 -17.27
N ARG A 295 39.45 1.70 -18.48
CA ARG A 295 40.83 1.66 -18.94
C ARG A 295 41.29 3.10 -18.96
N ILE A 296 41.98 3.50 -17.89
CA ILE A 296 42.76 4.72 -17.85
C ILE A 296 43.82 4.57 -18.94
N ILE A 297 43.55 5.12 -20.12
CA ILE A 297 44.61 5.40 -21.09
C ILE A 297 45.31 6.65 -20.55
N GLN A 298 46.33 6.43 -19.71
CA GLN A 298 47.32 7.45 -19.39
C GLN A 298 48.13 7.69 -20.67
N SER A 299 47.75 8.69 -21.45
CA SER A 299 48.65 9.29 -22.44
C SER A 299 49.72 10.08 -21.67
N LEU A 300 50.85 9.41 -21.43
CA LEU A 300 52.10 10.01 -20.99
C LEU A 300 52.58 11.04 -22.01
N THR A 301 52.47 12.32 -21.68
CA THR A 301 53.39 13.34 -22.20
C THR A 301 54.04 14.04 -21.01
N LEU A 302 55.29 13.64 -20.75
CA LEU A 302 56.20 14.27 -19.79
C LEU A 302 56.37 15.76 -20.09
N LYS A 303 56.19 16.60 -19.06
CA LYS A 303 57.06 17.76 -18.85
C LYS A 303 57.38 17.88 -17.36
N SER A 304 58.67 17.79 -17.06
CA SER A 304 59.26 17.95 -15.74
C SER A 304 59.27 19.43 -15.32
N LYS A 305 59.07 19.70 -14.03
CA LYS A 305 60.05 20.47 -13.24
C LYS A 305 59.77 20.40 -11.74
N ASP A 306 60.88 20.18 -11.03
CA ASP A 306 61.06 19.94 -9.61
C ASP A 306 60.45 21.00 -8.67
N SER A 307 60.03 20.57 -7.47
CA SER A 307 60.56 21.11 -6.21
C SER A 307 60.09 20.35 -4.95
N LYS A 308 61.02 19.56 -4.41
CA LYS A 308 61.35 19.34 -2.98
C LYS A 308 60.23 19.02 -1.97
N SER A 309 60.17 17.74 -1.64
CA SER A 309 59.74 17.17 -0.37
C SER A 309 60.70 17.49 0.78
N ARG A 310 60.17 17.81 1.97
CA ARG A 310 60.75 17.41 3.26
C ARG A 310 59.63 16.91 4.18
N PHE A 311 59.62 15.59 4.37
CA PHE A 311 59.02 14.91 5.50
C PHE A 311 59.90 15.14 6.74
N GLN A 312 59.28 15.30 7.91
CA GLN A 312 59.89 14.92 9.18
C GLN A 312 58.86 14.15 10.01
N ASP A 313 59.39 13.23 10.80
CA ASP A 313 58.90 11.90 11.12
C ASP A 313 57.97 11.83 12.34
N ARG A 314 57.31 10.69 12.50
CA ARG A 314 56.47 10.30 13.64
C ARG A 314 57.26 10.19 14.95
N GLY A 315 56.56 10.36 16.07
CA GLY A 315 56.95 9.84 17.37
C GLY A 315 55.72 9.63 18.25
N GLU A 316 55.32 8.37 18.41
CA GLU A 316 54.44 7.90 19.49
C GLU A 316 55.14 8.06 20.83
N GLU A 317 54.41 8.40 21.90
CA GLU A 317 54.42 7.66 23.18
C GLU A 317 53.43 8.30 24.17
N THR A 318 52.52 7.46 24.66
CA THR A 318 51.69 7.66 25.86
C THR A 318 52.52 7.26 27.10
N PRO A 319 52.20 7.70 28.33
CA PRO A 319 50.95 7.36 29.02
C PRO A 319 50.06 8.54 29.40
#